data_AF-A0A963NFD9-F1
#
_entry.id   AF-A0A963NFD9-F1
#
_cell.length_a   1.000
_cell.length_b   1.000
_cell.length_c   1.000
_cell.angle_alpha   90.00
_cell.angle_beta   90.00
_cell.angle_gamma   90.00
#
_symmetry.space_group_name_H-M   'P 1'
#
loop_
_entity.id
_entity.type
_entity.pdbx_description
1 polymer ?
#
loop_
_entity_poly.entity_id
_entity_poly.type
_entity_poly.pdbx_seq_one_letter_code
_entity_poly.pdbx_strand_id
1 'polypeptide(L)'
;MNVAATPTPTFTQGAVPALFVSHGAPLFAMDAGETGPALTRWGQALREQHPGLRGVVILSPHWVAHGARVMTGAQPATWHDFGGFPPALYELQYPAPGAPALAQEVLALLHAAGVPAQGDAERPFDHGAWVPLRYLFPQADLPVVQVALPVDAGPAQVYALGAALRGLRSQG
;
A
#
# COMPACT_ATOMS: atom_id res chain seq x y z
N MET A 1 -22.98 -24.39 -13.09
CA MET A 1 -21.51 -24.17 -13.16
C MET A 1 -20.99 -24.16 -11.74
N ASN A 2 -20.17 -25.13 -11.38
CA ASN A 2 -19.63 -25.27 -10.03
C ASN A 2 -18.48 -24.27 -9.89
N VAL A 3 -18.69 -23.17 -9.19
CA VAL A 3 -17.62 -22.19 -8.92
C VAL A 3 -16.69 -22.86 -7.91
N ALA A 4 -15.59 -23.42 -8.39
CA ALA A 4 -14.57 -23.98 -7.51
C ALA A 4 -14.17 -22.88 -6.50
N ALA A 5 -14.34 -23.15 -5.21
CA ALA A 5 -13.92 -22.25 -4.17
C ALA A 5 -12.43 -21.96 -4.35
N THR A 6 -12.07 -20.69 -4.58
CA THR A 6 -10.67 -20.30 -4.66
C THR A 6 -10.03 -20.62 -3.31
N PRO A 7 -8.95 -21.42 -3.25
CA PRO A 7 -8.32 -21.78 -1.99
C PRO A 7 -7.86 -20.54 -1.24
N THR A 8 -8.07 -20.53 0.08
CA THR A 8 -7.56 -19.49 0.98
C THR A 8 -6.03 -19.50 0.93
N PRO A 9 -5.36 -18.35 0.73
CA PRO A 9 -3.91 -18.29 0.73
C PRO A 9 -3.35 -18.64 2.12
N THR A 10 -2.34 -19.50 2.16
CA THR A 10 -1.59 -19.86 3.38
C THR A 10 -0.25 -19.14 3.38
N PHE A 11 0.07 -18.40 4.45
CA PHE A 11 1.36 -17.72 4.60
C PHE A 11 2.34 -18.51 5.48
N THR A 12 3.63 -18.35 5.21
CA THR A 12 4.69 -18.91 6.07
C THR A 12 4.62 -18.30 7.46
N GLN A 13 4.61 -19.13 8.52
CA GLN A 13 4.60 -18.64 9.90
C GLN A 13 5.80 -17.71 10.18
N GLY A 14 5.52 -16.54 10.75
CA GLY A 14 6.53 -15.63 11.34
C GLY A 14 6.81 -14.33 10.59
N ALA A 15 6.42 -14.17 9.34
CA ALA A 15 6.57 -12.90 8.62
C ALA A 15 5.35 -12.58 7.75
N VAL A 16 4.82 -11.36 7.88
CA VAL A 16 3.74 -10.83 7.04
C VAL A 16 4.18 -10.89 5.57
N PRO A 17 3.35 -11.39 4.63
CA PRO A 17 3.67 -11.43 3.21
C PRO A 17 3.91 -10.04 2.59
N ALA A 18 4.75 -9.97 1.56
CA ALA A 18 4.82 -8.83 0.66
C ALA A 18 3.94 -9.09 -0.57
N LEU A 19 3.26 -8.04 -1.05
CA LEU A 19 2.35 -8.11 -2.18
C LEU A 19 2.82 -7.23 -3.34
N PHE A 20 2.59 -7.71 -4.55
CA PHE A 20 2.60 -6.89 -5.77
C PHE A 20 1.19 -6.95 -6.35
N VAL A 21 0.48 -5.83 -6.34
CA VAL A 21 -0.91 -5.73 -6.79
C VAL A 21 -0.99 -4.70 -7.92
N SER A 22 -1.55 -5.11 -9.06
CA SER A 22 -1.91 -4.15 -10.10
C SER A 22 -3.03 -3.25 -9.59
N HIS A 23 -2.85 -1.93 -9.68
CA HIS A 23 -3.89 -0.97 -9.29
C HIS A 23 -4.98 -0.79 -10.35
N GLY A 24 -4.75 -1.31 -11.57
CA GLY A 24 -5.72 -1.26 -12.67
C GLY A 24 -6.05 0.16 -13.13
N ALA A 25 -7.12 0.29 -13.91
CA ALA A 25 -7.70 1.59 -14.20
C ALA A 25 -8.47 2.11 -12.96
N PRO A 26 -8.64 3.43 -12.79
CA PRO A 26 -9.42 4.01 -11.69
C PRO A 26 -10.82 3.40 -11.49
N LEU A 27 -11.49 2.99 -12.59
CA LEU A 27 -12.78 2.28 -12.54
C LEU A 27 -12.75 1.00 -11.71
N PHE A 28 -11.59 0.38 -11.52
CA PHE A 28 -11.44 -0.79 -10.65
C PHE A 28 -12.02 -0.55 -9.25
N ALA A 29 -12.05 0.69 -8.75
CA ALA A 29 -12.65 1.03 -7.45
C ALA A 29 -14.17 0.80 -7.36
N MET A 30 -14.87 0.80 -8.50
CA MET A 30 -16.31 0.54 -8.62
C MET A 30 -16.58 -0.83 -9.25
N ASP A 31 -15.80 -1.17 -10.28
CA ASP A 31 -15.91 -2.38 -11.07
C ASP A 31 -14.86 -3.40 -10.62
N ALA A 32 -15.18 -4.10 -9.54
CA ALA A 32 -14.26 -5.00 -8.86
C ALA A 32 -13.75 -6.17 -9.72
N GLY A 33 -14.48 -6.54 -10.78
CA GLY A 33 -14.20 -7.74 -11.57
C GLY A 33 -14.00 -8.98 -10.69
N GLU A 34 -13.09 -9.87 -11.10
CA GLU A 34 -12.67 -11.01 -10.27
C GLU A 34 -11.59 -10.65 -9.25
N THR A 35 -10.80 -9.59 -9.53
CA THR A 35 -9.66 -9.17 -8.71
C THR A 35 -10.09 -8.61 -7.36
N GLY A 36 -11.14 -7.80 -7.30
CA GLY A 36 -11.61 -7.20 -6.04
C GLY A 36 -12.03 -8.25 -5.00
N PRO A 37 -12.94 -9.19 -5.33
CA PRO A 37 -13.29 -10.28 -4.41
C PRO A 37 -12.09 -11.15 -4.02
N ALA A 38 -11.12 -11.36 -4.92
CA ALA A 38 -9.91 -12.10 -4.61
C ALA A 38 -9.03 -11.34 -3.59
N LEU A 39 -8.81 -10.04 -3.77
CA LEU A 39 -8.09 -9.20 -2.82
C LEU A 39 -8.80 -9.14 -1.47
N THR A 40 -10.14 -9.06 -1.45
CA THR A 40 -10.91 -9.08 -0.20
C THR A 40 -10.74 -10.39 0.57
N ARG A 41 -10.82 -11.55 -0.10
CA ARG A 41 -10.56 -12.85 0.54
C ARG A 41 -9.11 -12.93 1.06
N TRP A 42 -8.16 -12.41 0.29
CA TRP A 42 -6.76 -12.41 0.68
C TRP A 42 -6.51 -11.52 1.91
N GLY A 43 -7.10 -10.32 1.96
CA GLY A 43 -7.01 -9.41 3.11
C GLY A 43 -7.65 -9.96 4.38
N GLN A 44 -8.79 -10.66 4.25
CA GLN A 44 -9.41 -11.39 5.37
C GLN A 44 -8.49 -12.47 5.93
N ALA A 45 -7.98 -13.35 5.05
CA ALA A 45 -7.05 -14.41 5.44
C ALA A 45 -5.76 -13.86 6.08
N LEU A 46 -5.25 -12.74 5.56
CA LEU A 46 -4.09 -12.05 6.12
C LEU A 46 -4.34 -11.63 7.57
N ARG A 47 -5.49 -10.98 7.84
CA ARG A 47 -5.83 -10.53 9.19
C ARG A 47 -6.03 -11.68 10.18
N GLU A 48 -6.64 -12.77 9.73
CA GLU A 48 -6.84 -13.97 10.54
C GLU A 48 -5.49 -14.61 10.92
N GLN A 49 -4.56 -14.70 9.96
CA GLN A 49 -3.23 -15.30 10.17
C GLN A 49 -2.26 -14.36 10.91
N HIS A 50 -2.49 -13.04 10.85
CA HIS A 50 -1.64 -12.01 11.44
C HIS A 50 -2.47 -11.00 12.25
N PRO A 51 -3.03 -11.39 13.41
CA PRO A 51 -3.86 -10.51 14.24
C PRO A 51 -3.11 -9.29 14.80
N GLY A 52 -1.77 -9.30 14.76
CA GLY A 52 -0.90 -8.20 15.19
C GLY A 52 -0.45 -7.27 14.06
N LEU A 53 -1.08 -7.28 12.89
CA LEU A 53 -0.75 -6.39 11.76
C LEU A 53 -0.85 -4.91 12.20
N ARG A 54 0.25 -4.16 12.14
CA ARG A 54 0.31 -2.77 12.64
C ARG A 54 0.05 -1.74 11.54
N GLY A 55 0.32 -2.08 10.29
CA GLY A 55 0.18 -1.13 9.19
C GLY A 55 0.58 -1.70 7.83
N VAL A 56 0.46 -0.85 6.80
CA VAL A 56 0.90 -1.12 5.44
C VAL A 56 1.98 -0.12 5.07
N VAL A 57 3.12 -0.62 4.58
CA VAL A 57 4.06 0.21 3.81
C VAL A 57 3.83 -0.09 2.34
N ILE A 58 3.44 0.93 1.57
CA ILE A 58 3.07 0.78 0.16
C ILE A 58 3.97 1.66 -0.72
N LEU A 59 4.46 1.09 -1.82
CA LEU A 59 5.10 1.85 -2.88
C LEU A 59 4.08 2.00 -4.01
N SER A 60 3.63 3.22 -4.27
CA SER A 60 2.72 3.50 -5.39
C SER A 60 3.48 3.99 -6.61
N PRO A 61 3.17 3.49 -7.83
CA PRO A 61 3.75 4.02 -9.06
C PRO A 61 3.31 5.46 -9.39
N HIS A 62 2.24 5.97 -8.75
CA HIS A 62 1.77 7.35 -8.95
C HIS A 62 2.44 8.35 -8.00
N TRP A 63 3.33 7.88 -7.13
CA TRP A 63 4.21 8.76 -6.37
C TRP A 63 5.65 8.64 -6.85
N VAL A 64 5.99 9.41 -7.88
CA VAL A 64 7.37 9.53 -8.36
C VAL A 64 7.98 10.83 -7.83
N ALA A 65 9.19 10.75 -7.28
CA ALA A 65 9.89 11.91 -6.71
C ALA A 65 11.39 11.87 -6.99
N HIS A 66 12.05 13.03 -6.90
CA HIS A 66 13.51 13.05 -6.82
C HIS A 66 13.95 12.58 -5.44
N GLY A 67 14.70 11.47 -5.41
CA GLY A 67 15.06 10.76 -4.18
C GLY A 67 13.90 9.97 -3.55
N ALA A 68 14.20 9.21 -2.50
CA ALA A 68 13.17 8.50 -1.76
C ALA A 68 12.39 9.47 -0.86
N ARG A 69 11.06 9.35 -0.85
CA ARG A 69 10.18 10.08 0.07
C ARG A 69 9.28 9.12 0.82
N VAL A 70 8.92 9.49 2.05
CA VAL A 70 8.07 8.69 2.94
C VAL A 70 6.95 9.57 3.46
N MET A 71 5.70 9.13 3.32
CA MET A 71 4.55 9.85 3.85
C MET A 71 4.59 9.84 5.38
N THR A 72 4.54 11.02 6.01
CA THR A 72 4.58 11.18 7.48
C THR A 72 3.32 11.79 8.06
N GLY A 73 2.37 12.20 7.22
CA GLY A 73 1.08 12.76 7.65
C GLY A 73 0.22 11.74 8.39
N ALA A 74 -0.49 12.15 9.44
CA ALA A 74 -1.34 11.26 10.24
C ALA A 74 -2.74 11.03 9.67
N GLN A 75 -3.23 11.95 8.82
CA GLN A 75 -4.57 11.94 8.24
C GLN A 75 -4.49 12.37 6.76
N PRO A 76 -3.90 11.55 5.88
CA PRO A 76 -3.81 11.86 4.46
C PRO A 76 -5.19 11.90 3.82
N ALA A 77 -5.42 12.84 2.92
CA ALA A 77 -6.64 12.88 2.12
C ALA A 77 -6.65 11.79 1.05
N THR A 78 -7.83 11.37 0.60
CA THR A 78 -7.97 10.63 -0.67
C THR A 78 -7.71 11.58 -1.83
N TRP A 79 -6.79 11.25 -2.72
CA TRP A 79 -6.53 11.99 -3.94
C TRP A 79 -7.00 11.21 -5.17
N HIS A 80 -7.82 11.88 -5.98
CA HIS A 80 -8.24 11.44 -7.30
C HIS A 80 -7.28 12.02 -8.34
N ASP A 81 -6.12 11.40 -8.51
CA ASP A 81 -5.05 11.77 -9.44
C ASP A 81 -5.36 11.40 -10.90
N PHE A 82 -6.64 11.30 -11.27
CA PHE A 82 -7.13 10.87 -12.57
C PHE A 82 -8.28 11.74 -13.09
N GLY A 83 -8.47 11.75 -14.41
CA GLY A 83 -9.46 12.58 -15.11
C GLY A 83 -10.32 11.78 -16.09
N GLY A 84 -11.53 12.28 -16.38
CA GLY A 84 -12.39 11.74 -17.44
C GLY A 84 -13.29 10.56 -17.05
N PHE A 85 -13.48 10.32 -15.75
CA PHE A 85 -14.29 9.22 -15.23
C PHE A 85 -15.67 9.66 -14.73
N PRO A 86 -16.61 8.73 -14.45
CA PRO A 86 -17.93 9.07 -13.93
C PRO A 86 -17.87 9.80 -12.56
N PRO A 87 -18.80 10.73 -12.27
CA PRO A 87 -18.83 11.49 -11.02
C PRO A 87 -18.78 10.62 -9.76
N ALA A 88 -19.48 9.49 -9.74
CA ALA A 88 -19.52 8.56 -8.61
C ALA A 88 -18.12 8.07 -8.18
N LEU A 89 -17.14 8.03 -9.10
CA LEU A 89 -15.78 7.65 -8.77
C LEU A 89 -15.08 8.70 -7.89
N TYR A 90 -15.37 9.99 -8.12
CA TYR A 90 -14.79 11.11 -7.37
C TYR A 90 -15.44 11.31 -5.99
N GLU A 91 -16.56 10.65 -5.74
CA GLU A 91 -17.24 10.63 -4.44
C GLU A 91 -16.64 9.56 -3.50
N LEU A 92 -15.86 8.62 -4.02
CA LEU A 92 -15.22 7.59 -3.20
C LEU A 92 -14.14 8.21 -2.30
N GLN A 93 -14.04 7.65 -1.09
CA GLN A 93 -13.04 8.03 -0.11
C GLN A 93 -12.42 6.77 0.50
N TYR A 94 -11.14 6.85 0.87
CA TYR A 94 -10.44 5.81 1.59
C TYR A 94 -9.69 6.44 2.78
N PRO A 95 -10.39 6.67 3.91
CA PRO A 95 -9.88 7.47 5.02
C PRO A 95 -8.99 6.65 5.97
N ALA A 96 -8.05 5.88 5.42
CA ALA A 96 -7.11 5.14 6.25
C ALA A 96 -6.17 6.10 7.00
N PRO A 97 -5.89 5.89 8.30
CA PRO A 97 -4.98 6.75 9.02
C PRO A 97 -3.57 6.61 8.45
N GLY A 98 -2.80 7.69 8.50
CA GLY A 98 -1.36 7.59 8.36
C GLY A 98 -0.72 7.00 9.63
N ALA A 99 0.55 6.60 9.55
CA ALA A 99 1.29 6.12 10.73
C ALA A 99 2.61 6.88 10.90
N PRO A 100 2.63 8.05 11.57
CA PRO A 100 3.85 8.83 11.77
C PRO A 100 5.00 8.04 12.41
N ALA A 101 4.70 7.17 13.39
CA ALA A 101 5.71 6.33 14.04
C ALA A 101 6.31 5.30 13.06
N LEU A 102 5.47 4.58 12.31
CA LEU A 102 5.93 3.65 11.27
C LEU A 102 6.70 4.38 10.16
N ALA A 103 6.29 5.60 9.81
CA ALA A 103 7.00 6.42 8.83
C ALA A 103 8.41 6.78 9.30
N GLN A 104 8.60 7.06 10.60
CA GLN A 104 9.94 7.25 11.17
C GLN A 104 10.76 5.96 11.16
N GLU A 105 10.15 4.80 11.45
CA GLU A 105 10.81 3.49 11.33
C GLU A 105 11.29 3.24 9.88
N VAL A 106 10.43 3.52 8.90
CA VAL A 106 10.77 3.41 7.47
C VAL A 106 11.94 4.33 7.13
N LEU A 107 11.89 5.62 7.50
CA LEU A 107 12.97 6.57 7.26
C LEU A 107 14.30 6.09 7.86
N ALA A 108 14.27 5.63 9.11
CA ALA A 108 15.45 5.13 9.81
C ALA A 108 16.06 3.90 9.12
N LEU A 109 15.23 2.96 8.66
CA LEU A 109 15.69 1.78 7.92
C LEU A 109 16.33 2.16 6.57
N LEU A 110 15.75 3.11 5.85
CA LEU A 110 16.30 3.61 4.60
C LEU A 110 17.65 4.29 4.82
N HIS A 111 17.76 5.18 5.83
CA HIS A 111 19.02 5.83 6.15
C HIS A 111 20.09 4.84 6.60
N ALA A 112 19.74 3.84 7.42
CA ALA A 112 20.67 2.79 7.83
C ALA A 112 21.19 1.94 6.65
N ALA A 113 20.38 1.80 5.59
CA ALA A 113 20.77 1.15 4.35
C ALA A 113 21.53 2.08 3.37
N GLY A 114 21.83 3.32 3.77
CA GLY A 114 22.51 4.30 2.92
C GLY A 114 21.63 4.90 1.81
N VAL A 115 20.29 4.79 1.93
CA VAL A 115 19.32 5.40 1.00
C VAL A 115 18.88 6.74 1.57
N PRO A 116 19.26 7.89 0.96
CA PRO A 116 18.77 9.19 1.40
C PRO A 116 17.25 9.28 1.19
N ALA A 117 16.52 9.46 2.28
CA ALA A 117 15.06 9.58 2.27
C ALA A 117 14.58 10.80 3.07
N GLN A 118 13.48 11.41 2.64
CA GLN A 118 12.86 12.56 3.30
C GLN A 118 11.39 12.27 3.64
N GLY A 119 10.91 12.83 4.75
CA GLY A 119 9.49 12.81 5.09
C GLY A 119 8.68 13.79 4.25
N ASP A 120 7.42 13.46 3.99
CA ASP A 120 6.42 14.33 3.37
C ASP A 120 5.12 14.23 4.17
N ALA A 121 4.78 15.28 4.91
CA ALA A 121 3.60 15.32 5.77
C ALA A 121 2.31 15.63 4.99
N GLU A 122 2.42 16.14 3.76
CA GLU A 122 1.30 16.63 2.97
C GLU A 122 0.85 15.61 1.91
N ARG A 123 1.62 14.53 1.71
CA ARG A 123 1.29 13.47 0.74
C ARG A 123 -0.10 12.85 0.97
N PRO A 124 -1.06 13.00 0.03
CA PRO A 124 -2.32 12.28 0.07
C PRO A 124 -2.19 10.86 -0.53
N PHE A 125 -3.22 10.03 -0.40
CA PHE A 125 -3.28 8.73 -1.09
C PHE A 125 -3.69 8.90 -2.55
N ASP A 126 -2.80 8.54 -3.49
CA ASP A 126 -3.16 8.40 -4.90
C ASP A 126 -3.96 7.11 -5.17
N HIS A 127 -4.59 7.02 -6.34
CA HIS A 127 -5.42 5.85 -6.68
C HIS A 127 -4.65 4.53 -6.78
N GLY A 128 -3.36 4.58 -7.12
CA GLY A 128 -2.50 3.42 -7.09
C GLY A 128 -2.37 2.81 -5.70
N ALA A 129 -2.44 3.65 -4.67
CA ALA A 129 -2.45 3.22 -3.28
C ALA A 129 -3.86 2.86 -2.80
N TRP A 130 -4.82 3.78 -2.87
CA TRP A 130 -6.10 3.58 -2.17
C TRP A 130 -7.04 2.59 -2.85
N VAL A 131 -6.98 2.41 -4.18
CA VAL A 131 -7.90 1.50 -4.88
C VAL A 131 -7.67 0.03 -4.50
N PRO A 132 -6.43 -0.51 -4.54
CA PRO A 132 -6.18 -1.87 -4.04
C PRO A 132 -6.50 -2.03 -2.56
N LEU A 133 -6.16 -1.02 -1.74
CA LEU A 133 -6.40 -1.04 -0.30
C LEU A 133 -7.88 -1.04 0.06
N ARG A 134 -8.74 -0.41 -0.75
CA ARG A 134 -10.20 -0.50 -0.61
C ARG A 134 -10.71 -1.95 -0.67
N TYR A 135 -10.05 -2.82 -1.42
CA TYR A 135 -10.41 -4.23 -1.50
C TYR A 135 -9.72 -5.08 -0.42
N LEU A 136 -8.43 -4.84 -0.15
CA LEU A 136 -7.67 -5.57 0.88
C LEU A 136 -8.17 -5.26 2.30
N PHE A 137 -8.39 -3.99 2.61
CA PHE A 137 -8.79 -3.49 3.93
C PHE A 137 -9.96 -2.51 3.78
N PRO A 138 -11.18 -3.01 3.50
CA PRO A 138 -12.34 -2.16 3.16
C PRO A 138 -12.80 -1.23 4.28
N GLN A 139 -12.45 -1.54 5.54
CA GLN A 139 -12.79 -0.71 6.69
C GLN A 139 -11.86 0.51 6.87
N ALA A 140 -10.78 0.60 6.09
CA ALA A 140 -9.79 1.69 6.19
C ALA A 140 -9.28 1.92 7.63
N ASP A 141 -9.18 0.84 8.41
CA ASP A 141 -8.81 0.85 9.82
C ASP A 141 -7.33 0.52 10.06
N LEU A 142 -6.63 0.06 9.03
CA LEU A 142 -5.21 -0.23 9.08
C LEU A 142 -4.39 1.01 8.67
N PRO A 143 -3.42 1.47 9.48
CA PRO A 143 -2.59 2.60 9.09
C PRO A 143 -1.74 2.33 7.86
N VAL A 144 -1.56 3.34 7.02
CA VAL A 144 -0.80 3.23 5.76
C VAL A 144 0.34 4.26 5.76
N VAL A 145 1.49 3.86 5.22
CA VAL A 145 2.63 4.71 4.91
C VAL A 145 2.99 4.50 3.45
N GLN A 146 2.96 5.57 2.66
CA GLN A 146 3.46 5.52 1.29
C GLN A 146 4.96 5.75 1.26
N VAL A 147 5.64 5.12 0.31
CA VAL A 147 7.03 5.38 -0.07
C VAL A 147 7.05 5.70 -1.56
N ALA A 148 7.65 6.83 -1.93
CA ALA A 148 7.78 7.25 -3.31
C ALA A 148 8.76 6.37 -4.08
N LEU A 149 8.50 6.19 -5.37
CA LEU A 149 9.45 5.64 -6.32
C LEU A 149 10.44 6.75 -6.74
N PRO A 150 11.75 6.61 -6.48
CA PRO A 150 12.70 7.63 -6.93
C PRO A 150 12.81 7.61 -8.46
N VAL A 151 12.65 8.77 -9.11
CA VAL A 151 12.69 8.89 -10.58
C VAL A 151 14.03 8.47 -11.18
N ASP A 152 15.11 8.69 -10.42
CA ASP A 152 16.48 8.39 -10.83
C ASP A 152 16.93 6.96 -10.46
N ALA A 153 16.03 6.13 -9.92
CA ALA A 153 16.33 4.76 -9.51
C ALA A 153 16.15 3.74 -10.64
N GLY A 154 17.18 2.95 -10.90
CA GLY A 154 17.07 1.72 -11.70
C GLY A 154 16.57 0.52 -10.87
N PRO A 155 16.39 -0.64 -11.52
CA PRO A 155 15.88 -1.85 -10.85
C PRO A 155 16.67 -2.26 -9.61
N ALA A 156 18.00 -2.11 -9.63
CA ALA A 156 18.86 -2.44 -8.51
C ALA A 156 18.61 -1.51 -7.30
N GLN A 157 18.40 -0.22 -7.53
CA GLN A 157 18.10 0.75 -6.47
C GLN A 157 16.69 0.51 -5.88
N VAL A 158 15.70 0.21 -6.72
CA VAL A 158 14.35 -0.14 -6.24
C VAL A 158 14.36 -1.45 -5.46
N TYR A 159 15.15 -2.44 -5.89
CA TYR A 159 15.35 -3.67 -5.12
C TYR A 159 16.01 -3.39 -3.76
N ALA A 160 17.03 -2.53 -3.71
CA ALA A 160 17.68 -2.14 -2.47
C ALA A 160 16.71 -1.43 -1.50
N LEU A 161 15.78 -0.63 -2.01
CA LEU A 161 14.71 -0.01 -1.23
C LEU A 161 13.84 -1.08 -0.54
N GLY A 162 13.38 -2.09 -1.29
CA GLY A 162 12.63 -3.21 -0.72
C GLY A 162 13.45 -4.05 0.26
N ALA A 163 14.74 -4.26 -0.03
CA ALA A 163 15.64 -5.00 0.85
C ALA A 163 15.86 -4.30 2.20
N ALA A 164 15.95 -2.97 2.21
CA ALA A 164 16.06 -2.16 3.43
C ALA A 164 14.81 -2.28 4.33
N LEU A 165 13.63 -2.40 3.72
CA LEU A 165 12.35 -2.45 4.44
C LEU A 165 11.92 -3.86 4.85
N ARG A 166 12.63 -4.90 4.40
CA ARG A 166 12.23 -6.30 4.58
C ARG A 166 11.97 -6.70 6.05
N GLY A 167 12.68 -6.06 6.99
CA GLY A 167 12.60 -6.36 8.42
C GLY A 167 11.25 -6.01 9.04
N LEU A 168 10.51 -5.07 8.45
CA LEU A 168 9.19 -4.68 8.92
C LEU A 168 8.19 -5.84 8.89
N ARG A 169 8.37 -6.79 7.96
CA ARG A 169 7.50 -7.97 7.81
C ARG A 169 7.45 -8.85 9.06
N SER A 170 8.49 -8.84 9.88
CA SER A 170 8.54 -9.60 11.14
C SER A 170 8.01 -8.81 12.34
N GLN A 171 7.58 -7.56 12.14
CA GLN A 171 7.14 -6.65 13.21
C GLN A 171 5.64 -6.41 13.23
N GLY A 172 4.88 -7.04 12.32
CA GLY A 172 3.44 -6.81 12.15
C GLY A 172 3.18 -5.82 11.03
#